data_AF-A0A432VW12-F1
#
_entry.id   AF-A0A432VW12-F1
#
_cell.length_a   1.000
_cell.length_b   1.000
_cell.length_c   1.000
_cell.angle_alpha   90.00
_cell.angle_beta   90.00
_cell.angle_gamma   90.00
#
_symmetry.space_group_name_H-M   'P 1'
#
loop_
_entity.id
_entity.type
_entity.pdbx_description
1 polymer ?
#
loop_
_entity_poly.entity_id
_entity_poly.type
_entity_poly.pdbx_seq_one_letter_code
_entity_poly.pdbx_strand_id
1 'polypeptide(L)'
;MLNYLSRTLLISTLALTSFSLAANEVPPWQPASPQDYNVAEQFFLQHDCRLIFPAVYFYDPQNETWLSSTAATEKFPDAAPLIRENNCQENIPRTTVAETFQITIDDNAEFIVLFVGPLEGMLGVMYPPGSPQRTELDQQLESLDSYAHYPRFWVTPPMTGVRPQ
;
A
#
# COMPACT_ATOMS: atom_id res chain seq x y z
N MET A 1 -48.14 58.58 27.74
CA MET A 1 -47.27 58.56 26.53
C MET A 1 -46.92 57.09 26.27
N LEU A 2 -47.64 56.41 25.36
CA LEU A 2 -47.24 56.08 23.97
C LEU A 2 -45.95 55.24 23.91
N ASN A 3 -46.03 53.91 23.78
CA ASN A 3 -46.12 53.09 22.54
C ASN A 3 -45.06 53.44 21.47
N TYR A 4 -44.17 52.50 21.13
CA TYR A 4 -44.25 51.73 19.86
C TYR A 4 -43.16 50.63 19.80
N LEU A 5 -43.62 49.40 19.57
CA LEU A 5 -42.87 48.27 19.01
C LEU A 5 -42.45 48.60 17.56
N SER A 6 -41.24 48.20 17.15
CA SER A 6 -41.00 47.75 15.77
C SER A 6 -39.87 46.74 15.71
N ARG A 7 -40.26 45.53 15.30
CA ARG A 7 -39.45 44.41 14.83
C ARG A 7 -38.50 44.87 13.73
N THR A 8 -37.28 44.35 13.68
CA THR A 8 -36.72 43.84 12.42
C THR A 8 -35.75 42.68 12.73
N LEU A 9 -36.08 41.56 12.09
CA LEU A 9 -35.37 40.30 11.99
C LEU A 9 -34.09 40.52 11.16
N LEU A 10 -32.93 40.07 11.63
CA LEU A 10 -31.79 39.72 10.77
C LEU A 10 -31.20 38.41 11.28
N ILE A 11 -31.95 37.34 11.02
CA ILE A 11 -31.38 36.01 10.85
C ILE A 11 -30.63 36.08 9.51
N SER A 12 -29.32 36.33 9.56
CA SER A 12 -28.46 36.28 8.39
C SER A 12 -27.48 35.13 8.54
N THR A 13 -27.92 33.98 8.02
CA THR A 13 -27.18 33.25 6.97
C THR A 13 -25.67 33.16 7.16
N LEU A 14 -25.23 32.44 8.18
CA LEU A 14 -23.99 31.63 8.11
C LEU A 14 -24.30 30.20 8.60
N ALA A 15 -25.47 29.68 8.21
CA ALA A 15 -25.71 28.26 8.06
C ALA A 15 -25.50 27.92 6.58
N LEU A 16 -24.26 28.05 6.11
CA LEU A 16 -23.86 27.63 4.78
C LEU A 16 -22.57 26.82 4.91
N THR A 17 -22.77 25.52 4.82
CA THR A 17 -21.84 24.55 4.24
C THR A 17 -20.47 24.40 4.93
N SER A 18 -20.48 23.75 6.09
CA SER A 18 -19.43 22.76 6.40
C SER A 18 -19.91 21.36 6.00
N PHE A 19 -20.32 21.22 4.73
CA PHE A 19 -20.07 19.96 4.05
C PHE A 19 -18.63 20.06 3.58
N SER A 20 -17.69 19.78 4.47
CA SER A 20 -16.46 19.16 4.01
C SER A 20 -16.94 17.91 3.28
N LEU A 21 -16.96 17.95 1.95
CA LEU A 21 -16.73 16.72 1.21
C LEU A 21 -15.52 16.12 1.91
N ALA A 22 -15.69 14.95 2.53
CA ALA A 22 -14.56 14.07 2.72
C ALA A 22 -14.02 13.90 1.29
N ALA A 23 -13.04 14.72 0.91
CA ALA A 23 -12.14 14.35 -0.14
C ALA A 23 -11.71 12.95 0.28
N ASN A 24 -12.00 11.94 -0.55
CA ASN A 24 -11.56 10.58 -0.31
C ASN A 24 -10.05 10.68 -0.10
N GLU A 25 -9.62 10.75 1.16
CA GLU A 25 -8.21 10.87 1.49
C GLU A 25 -7.60 9.57 1.03
N VAL A 26 -6.72 9.68 0.05
CA VAL A 26 -5.92 8.57 -0.43
C VAL A 26 -5.21 7.99 0.80
N PRO A 27 -5.49 6.73 1.19
CA PRO A 27 -4.92 6.17 2.41
C PRO A 27 -3.39 6.26 2.35
N PRO A 28 -2.71 6.82 3.37
CA PRO A 28 -1.26 6.89 3.34
C PRO A 28 -0.68 5.48 3.32
N TRP A 29 0.49 5.34 2.73
CA TRP A 29 1.21 4.08 2.82
C TRP A 29 1.52 3.74 4.29
N GLN A 30 1.29 2.49 4.66
CA GLN A 30 1.51 1.99 6.02
C GLN A 30 2.78 1.13 6.07
N PRO A 31 3.50 1.08 7.18
CA PRO A 31 4.62 0.15 7.32
C PRO A 31 4.10 -1.30 7.40
N ALA A 32 4.67 -2.19 6.59
CA ALA A 32 4.61 -3.64 6.77
C ALA A 32 5.96 -4.11 7.29
N SER A 33 5.96 -4.71 8.48
CA SER A 33 7.18 -5.11 9.18
C SER A 33 7.14 -6.60 9.45
N PRO A 34 7.54 -7.46 8.49
CA PRO A 34 7.74 -8.87 8.79
C PRO A 34 8.79 -9.02 9.91
N GLN A 35 8.64 -10.04 10.76
CA GLN A 35 9.53 -10.24 11.92
C GLN A 35 11.01 -10.29 11.52
N ASP A 36 11.33 -10.89 10.36
CA ASP A 36 12.60 -10.73 9.67
C ASP A 36 12.45 -10.82 8.13
N TYR A 37 13.51 -10.48 7.36
CA TYR A 37 13.49 -10.62 5.89
C TYR A 37 13.33 -12.08 5.45
N ASN A 38 13.95 -13.00 6.18
CA ASN A 38 13.90 -14.42 5.87
C ASN A 38 12.48 -14.95 5.96
N VAL A 39 11.62 -14.41 6.84
CA VAL A 39 10.20 -14.76 6.93
C VAL A 39 9.45 -14.35 5.66
N ALA A 40 9.70 -13.16 5.12
CA ALA A 40 9.09 -12.75 3.85
C ALA A 40 9.66 -13.56 2.67
N GLU A 41 10.98 -13.73 2.56
CA GLU A 41 11.60 -14.54 1.49
C GLU A 41 11.12 -16.00 1.57
N GLN A 42 11.09 -16.60 2.76
CA GLN A 42 10.58 -17.95 3.00
C GLN A 42 9.09 -18.06 2.70
N PHE A 43 8.28 -17.08 3.07
CA PHE A 43 6.85 -17.05 2.72
C PHE A 43 6.67 -17.16 1.21
N PHE A 44 7.34 -16.31 0.43
CA PHE A 44 7.25 -16.39 -1.04
C PHE A 44 7.80 -17.74 -1.54
N LEU A 45 8.94 -18.21 -1.04
CA LEU A 45 9.54 -19.49 -1.47
C LEU A 45 8.69 -20.72 -1.13
N GLN A 46 8.02 -20.74 0.03
CA GLN A 46 7.16 -21.85 0.46
C GLN A 46 5.90 -21.98 -0.41
N HIS A 47 5.50 -20.89 -1.07
CA HIS A 47 4.34 -20.84 -1.96
C HIS A 47 4.74 -20.80 -3.44
N ASP A 48 5.93 -21.33 -3.78
CA ASP A 48 6.49 -21.37 -5.14
C ASP A 48 6.60 -20.01 -5.84
N CYS A 49 6.67 -18.94 -5.05
CA CYS A 49 6.87 -17.58 -5.51
C CYS A 49 8.32 -17.13 -5.29
N ARG A 50 8.69 -16.02 -5.93
CA ARG A 50 9.96 -15.35 -5.68
C ARG A 50 9.73 -13.95 -5.15
N LEU A 51 10.35 -13.64 -4.02
CA LEU A 51 10.45 -12.27 -3.55
C LEU A 51 11.48 -11.52 -4.42
N ILE A 52 11.01 -10.52 -5.15
CA ILE A 52 11.80 -9.67 -6.04
C ILE A 52 11.70 -8.25 -5.50
N PHE A 53 12.80 -7.50 -5.59
CA PHE A 53 12.86 -6.11 -5.20
C PHE A 53 13.66 -5.31 -6.23
N PRO A 54 13.33 -4.02 -6.46
CA PRO A 54 12.06 -3.40 -6.05
C PRO A 54 10.87 -3.97 -6.83
N ALA A 55 9.74 -4.21 -6.17
CA ALA A 55 8.53 -4.71 -6.82
C ALA A 55 7.24 -4.31 -6.09
N VAL A 56 6.16 -4.11 -6.86
CA VAL A 56 4.79 -4.03 -6.35
C VAL A 56 4.09 -5.36 -6.54
N TYR A 57 3.41 -5.82 -5.49
CA TYR A 57 2.57 -7.01 -5.48
C TYR A 57 1.14 -6.63 -5.10
N PHE A 58 0.17 -7.29 -5.74
CA PHE A 58 -1.26 -7.10 -5.49
C PHE A 58 -1.83 -8.40 -4.96
N TYR A 59 -2.45 -8.34 -3.78
CA TYR A 59 -3.12 -9.48 -3.18
C TYR A 59 -4.62 -9.24 -3.12
N ASP A 60 -5.38 -10.22 -3.59
CA ASP A 60 -6.84 -10.27 -3.52
C ASP A 60 -7.22 -11.06 -2.25
N PRO A 61 -7.67 -10.40 -1.17
CA PRO A 61 -8.02 -11.07 0.07
C PRO A 61 -9.37 -11.80 0.00
N GLN A 62 -10.17 -11.59 -1.05
CA GLN A 62 -11.45 -12.29 -1.24
C GLN A 62 -11.24 -13.65 -1.90
N ASN A 63 -10.33 -13.70 -2.87
CA ASN A 63 -9.94 -14.93 -3.54
C ASN A 63 -8.70 -15.59 -2.91
N GLU A 64 -8.08 -14.93 -1.93
CA GLU A 64 -6.88 -15.37 -1.21
C GLU A 64 -5.70 -15.66 -2.15
N THR A 65 -5.51 -14.83 -3.19
CA THR A 65 -4.49 -15.05 -4.22
C THR A 65 -3.70 -13.79 -4.51
N TRP A 66 -2.42 -13.96 -4.84
CA TRP A 66 -1.64 -12.90 -5.45
C TRP A 66 -1.99 -12.82 -6.93
N LEU A 67 -2.14 -11.61 -7.46
CA LEU A 67 -2.26 -11.44 -8.90
C LEU A 67 -0.95 -11.88 -9.58
N SER A 68 -1.11 -12.60 -10.69
CA SER A 68 -0.01 -12.83 -11.62
C SER A 68 0.47 -11.50 -12.22
N SER A 69 1.70 -11.45 -12.71
CA SER A 69 2.25 -10.24 -13.34
C SER A 69 1.38 -9.77 -14.53
N THR A 70 0.82 -10.69 -15.31
CA THR A 70 -0.12 -10.39 -16.40
C THR A 70 -1.41 -9.76 -15.87
N ALA A 71 -2.08 -10.40 -14.90
CA ALA A 71 -3.33 -9.89 -14.35
C ALA A 71 -3.14 -8.54 -13.64
N ALA A 72 -2.02 -8.38 -12.91
CA ALA A 72 -1.66 -7.13 -12.27
C ALA A 72 -1.40 -6.01 -13.29
N THR A 73 -0.69 -6.31 -14.39
CA THR A 73 -0.40 -5.31 -15.44
C THR A 73 -1.66 -4.91 -16.21
N GLU A 74 -2.56 -5.86 -16.47
CA GLU A 74 -3.85 -5.58 -17.11
C GLU A 74 -4.75 -4.71 -16.23
N LYS A 75 -4.77 -4.97 -14.91
CA LYS A 75 -5.60 -4.21 -13.96
C LYS A 75 -4.99 -2.86 -13.55
N PHE A 76 -3.66 -2.79 -13.43
CA PHE A 76 -2.89 -1.63 -12.96
C PHE A 76 -1.78 -1.27 -13.97
N PRO A 77 -2.14 -0.77 -15.16
CA PRO A 77 -1.19 -0.58 -16.26
C PRO A 77 -0.14 0.50 -16.02
N ASP A 78 -0.46 1.52 -15.22
CA ASP A 78 0.49 2.54 -14.77
C ASP A 78 1.56 1.97 -13.82
N ALA A 79 1.23 0.93 -13.05
CA ALA A 79 2.15 0.23 -12.16
C ALA A 79 3.06 -0.80 -12.88
N ALA A 80 2.85 -1.04 -14.18
CA ALA A 80 3.61 -2.00 -14.97
C ALA A 80 5.15 -1.92 -14.82
N PRO A 81 5.78 -0.73 -14.72
CA PRO A 81 7.23 -0.65 -14.55
C PRO A 81 7.74 -1.19 -13.21
N LEU A 82 6.86 -1.33 -12.21
CA LEU A 82 7.18 -1.83 -10.87
C LEU A 82 6.65 -3.23 -10.61
N ILE A 83 5.76 -3.74 -11.46
CA ILE A 83 5.33 -5.14 -11.42
C ILE A 83 6.49 -6.03 -11.88
N ARG A 84 6.70 -7.15 -11.17
CA ARG A 84 7.69 -8.17 -11.52
C ARG A 84 7.00 -9.51 -11.71
N GLU A 85 7.71 -10.44 -12.34
CA GLU A 85 7.20 -11.80 -12.52
C GLU A 85 6.84 -12.41 -11.16
N ASN A 86 5.57 -12.80 -11.03
CA ASN A 86 5.02 -13.41 -9.84
C ASN A 86 4.22 -14.64 -10.26
N ASN A 87 4.68 -15.80 -9.80
CA ASN A 87 4.11 -17.10 -10.16
C ASN A 87 3.52 -17.79 -8.93
N CYS A 88 3.02 -17.04 -7.93
CA CYS A 88 2.26 -17.65 -6.83
C CYS A 88 1.06 -18.42 -7.38
N GLN A 89 1.06 -19.75 -7.23
CA GLN A 89 0.00 -20.62 -7.76
C GLN A 89 -0.97 -21.11 -6.69
N GLU A 90 -0.70 -20.83 -5.42
CA GLU A 90 -1.52 -21.30 -4.30
C GLU A 90 -2.42 -20.20 -3.74
N ASN A 91 -3.58 -20.63 -3.23
CA ASN A 91 -4.42 -19.79 -2.38
C ASN A 91 -3.73 -19.67 -1.02
N ILE A 92 -3.34 -18.45 -0.67
CA ILE A 92 -2.67 -18.15 0.60
C ILE A 92 -3.67 -17.42 1.49
N PRO A 93 -4.03 -18.00 2.65
CA PRO A 93 -5.05 -17.41 3.52
C PRO A 93 -4.72 -15.98 3.89
N ARG A 94 -5.75 -15.13 3.93
CA ARG A 94 -5.58 -13.71 4.30
C ARG A 94 -4.93 -13.53 5.65
N THR A 95 -5.26 -14.39 6.61
CA THR A 95 -4.65 -14.39 7.96
C THR A 95 -3.15 -14.64 7.89
N THR A 96 -2.71 -15.57 7.05
CA THR A 96 -1.28 -15.85 6.84
C THR A 96 -0.55 -14.63 6.30
N VAL A 97 -1.14 -13.94 5.31
CA VAL A 97 -0.57 -12.69 4.77
C VAL A 97 -0.50 -11.61 5.86
N ALA A 98 -1.61 -11.38 6.58
CA ALA A 98 -1.68 -10.39 7.65
C ALA A 98 -0.64 -10.63 8.76
N GLU A 99 -0.50 -11.88 9.21
CA GLU A 99 0.46 -12.28 10.25
C GLU A 99 1.91 -12.15 9.75
N THR A 100 2.19 -12.61 8.53
CA THR A 100 3.54 -12.59 7.94
C THR A 100 4.06 -11.16 7.83
N PHE A 101 3.24 -10.24 7.32
CA PHE A 101 3.64 -8.84 7.10
C PHE A 101 3.33 -7.92 8.28
N GLN A 102 2.71 -8.44 9.35
CA GLN A 102 2.24 -7.69 10.51
C GLN A 102 1.34 -6.50 10.13
N ILE A 103 0.37 -6.75 9.25
CA ILE A 103 -0.57 -5.76 8.74
C ILE A 103 -2.00 -6.12 9.12
N THR A 104 -2.90 -5.14 9.05
CA THR A 104 -4.35 -5.37 9.15
C THR A 104 -4.96 -5.32 7.76
N ILE A 105 -5.71 -6.35 7.39
CA ILE A 105 -6.45 -6.41 6.12
C ILE A 105 -7.94 -6.29 6.44
N ASP A 106 -8.60 -5.26 5.90
CA ASP A 106 -10.04 -5.08 6.05
C ASP A 106 -10.80 -6.23 5.37
N ASP A 107 -11.89 -6.69 5.99
CA ASP A 107 -12.75 -7.74 5.44
C ASP A 107 -13.35 -7.38 4.08
N ASN A 108 -13.47 -6.09 3.77
CA ASN A 108 -14.06 -5.58 2.53
C ASN A 108 -13.00 -5.06 1.54
N ALA A 109 -11.70 -5.24 1.82
CA ALA A 109 -10.67 -4.83 0.88
C ALA A 109 -10.81 -5.60 -0.43
N GLU A 110 -10.87 -4.88 -1.55
CA GLU A 110 -10.86 -5.51 -2.89
C GLU A 110 -9.44 -6.01 -3.22
N PHE A 111 -8.43 -5.20 -2.89
CA PHE A 111 -7.01 -5.50 -3.02
C PHE A 111 -6.23 -4.89 -1.86
N ILE A 112 -5.08 -5.49 -1.55
CA ILE A 112 -3.98 -4.79 -0.86
C ILE A 112 -2.79 -4.68 -1.80
N VAL A 113 -2.01 -3.63 -1.63
CA VAL A 113 -0.79 -3.39 -2.38
C VAL A 113 0.39 -3.51 -1.43
N LEU A 114 1.32 -4.42 -1.74
CA LEU A 114 2.61 -4.47 -1.07
C LEU A 114 3.67 -3.91 -2.01
N PHE A 115 4.41 -2.91 -1.55
CA PHE A 115 5.66 -2.54 -2.18
C PHE A 115 6.83 -3.12 -1.38
N VAL A 116 7.61 -3.97 -2.03
CA VAL A 116 8.84 -4.52 -1.49
C VAL A 116 9.99 -3.66 -1.97
N GLY A 117 10.53 -2.87 -1.05
CA GLY A 117 11.59 -1.92 -1.32
C GLY A 117 12.94 -2.56 -1.61
N PRO A 118 13.90 -1.77 -2.14
CA PRO A 118 15.27 -2.22 -2.31
C PRO A 118 15.87 -2.67 -0.99
N LEU A 119 16.71 -3.71 -1.02
CA LEU A 119 17.47 -4.13 0.17
C LEU A 119 18.40 -3.01 0.65
N GLU A 120 18.26 -2.64 1.92
CA GLU A 120 19.22 -1.83 2.66
C GLU A 120 20.01 -2.78 3.58
N GLY A 121 21.27 -3.11 3.25
CA GLY A 121 22.08 -4.00 4.08
C GLY A 121 23.24 -4.75 3.39
N MET A 122 23.84 -5.70 4.14
CA MET A 122 25.17 -6.33 4.02
C MET A 122 25.66 -6.83 2.64
N LEU A 123 24.79 -6.90 1.62
CA LEU A 123 25.11 -7.39 0.28
C LEU A 123 25.15 -6.28 -0.79
N GLY A 124 25.10 -5.02 -0.37
CA GLY A 124 25.11 -3.86 -1.26
C GLY A 124 23.73 -3.20 -1.27
N VAL A 125 23.72 -1.90 -1.00
CA VAL A 125 22.50 -1.12 -1.04
C VAL A 125 22.14 -0.87 -2.51
N MET A 126 21.01 -1.42 -2.97
CA MET A 126 20.61 -1.26 -4.37
C MET A 126 20.32 0.23 -4.66
N TYR A 127 19.63 0.92 -3.75
CA TYR A 127 19.37 2.38 -3.81
C TYR A 127 19.48 3.01 -2.42
N PRO A 128 20.61 3.65 -2.05
CA PRO A 128 20.78 4.18 -0.71
C PRO A 128 19.82 5.34 -0.40
N PRO A 129 19.45 5.55 0.88
CA PRO A 129 18.65 6.69 1.31
C PRO A 129 19.26 8.00 0.80
N GLY A 130 18.42 8.84 0.17
CA GLY A 130 18.85 10.09 -0.44
C GLY A 130 19.54 9.96 -1.81
N SER A 131 19.69 8.75 -2.37
CA SER A 131 20.13 8.61 -3.76
C SER A 131 19.07 9.12 -4.75
N PRO A 132 19.48 9.61 -5.94
CA PRO A 132 18.54 9.97 -7.00
C PRO A 132 17.62 8.81 -7.38
N GLN A 133 18.15 7.58 -7.46
CA GLN A 133 17.36 6.40 -7.80
C GLN A 133 16.30 6.08 -6.74
N ARG A 134 16.64 6.22 -5.44
CA ARG A 134 15.65 6.05 -4.38
C ARG A 134 14.55 7.11 -4.45
N THR A 135 14.95 8.36 -4.71
CA THR A 135 14.02 9.49 -4.84
C THR A 135 13.07 9.30 -6.02
N GLU A 136 13.58 8.87 -7.17
CA GLU A 136 12.78 8.60 -8.37
C GLU A 136 11.78 7.45 -8.14
N LEU A 137 12.21 6.38 -7.47
CA LEU A 137 11.36 5.25 -7.10
C LEU A 137 10.23 5.66 -6.14
N ASP A 138 10.55 6.42 -5.10
CA ASP A 138 9.55 6.92 -4.14
C ASP A 138 8.56 7.86 -4.84
N GLN A 139 9.03 8.75 -5.73
CA GLN A 139 8.17 9.62 -6.55
C GLN A 139 7.28 8.81 -7.49
N GLN A 140 7.83 7.79 -8.13
CA GLN A 140 7.07 6.92 -9.01
C GLN A 140 5.94 6.26 -8.23
N LEU A 141 6.23 5.65 -7.07
CA LEU A 141 5.23 4.95 -6.25
C LEU A 141 4.10 5.84 -5.74
N GLU A 142 4.42 7.10 -5.38
CA GLU A 142 3.42 8.09 -4.95
C GLU A 142 2.60 8.66 -6.12
N SER A 143 3.12 8.60 -7.35
CA SER A 143 2.44 9.09 -8.55
C SER A 143 1.45 8.12 -9.20
N LEU A 144 1.38 6.88 -8.70
CA LEU A 144 0.52 5.84 -9.28
C LEU A 144 -0.89 5.92 -8.69
N ASP A 145 -1.82 6.39 -9.53
CA ASP A 145 -3.21 6.66 -9.16
C ASP A 145 -4.07 5.38 -9.16
N SER A 146 -3.76 4.38 -10.01
CA SER A 146 -4.65 3.23 -10.25
C SER A 146 -4.93 2.37 -9.03
N TYR A 147 -4.03 2.41 -8.05
CA TYR A 147 -4.14 1.65 -6.82
C TYR A 147 -4.19 2.55 -5.58
N ALA A 148 -4.25 3.87 -5.74
CA ALA A 148 -4.09 4.83 -4.66
C ALA A 148 -5.17 4.71 -3.57
N HIS A 149 -6.38 4.27 -3.93
CA HIS A 149 -7.50 4.05 -3.02
C HIS A 149 -7.47 2.71 -2.27
N TYR A 150 -6.56 1.80 -2.60
CA TYR A 150 -6.42 0.54 -1.86
C TYR A 150 -5.56 0.71 -0.60
N PRO A 151 -5.67 -0.19 0.39
CA PRO A 151 -4.67 -0.34 1.44
C PRO A 151 -3.28 -0.64 0.85
N ARG A 152 -2.28 0.17 1.21
CA ARG A 152 -0.92 0.13 0.63
C ARG A 152 0.12 0.02 1.73
N PHE A 153 1.08 -0.88 1.57
CA PHE A 153 2.07 -1.16 2.60
C PHE A 153 3.50 -1.19 2.06
N TRP A 154 4.40 -0.51 2.78
CA TRP A 154 5.85 -0.58 2.57
C TRP A 154 6.41 -1.77 3.33
N VAL A 155 6.77 -2.83 2.61
CA VAL A 155 7.52 -3.94 3.18
C VAL A 155 8.98 -3.49 3.29
N THR A 156 9.37 -3.19 4.53
CA THR A 156 10.76 -2.86 4.84
C THR A 156 11.40 -4.10 5.46
N PRO A 157 12.18 -4.87 4.70
CA PRO A 157 12.84 -6.03 5.28
C PRO A 157 13.87 -5.54 6.31
N PRO A 158 13.85 -6.03 7.56
CA PRO A 158 14.78 -5.57 8.57
C PRO A 158 16.22 -5.96 8.20
N MET A 159 17.18 -5.12 8.61
CA MET A 159 18.62 -5.32 8.36
C MET A 159 19.23 -6.55 9.06
N THR A 160 18.43 -7.32 9.80
CA THR A 160 18.84 -8.50 10.56
C THR A 160 18.24 -9.76 9.95
N GLY A 161 19.10 -10.72 9.60
CA GLY A 161 18.73 -11.96 8.92
C GLY A 161 19.72 -12.23 7.79
N VAL A 162 20.63 -13.17 7.98
CA VAL A 162 21.55 -13.59 6.92
C VAL A 162 20.76 -14.45 5.94
N ARG A 163 20.84 -14.14 4.65
CA ARG A 163 20.32 -15.00 3.58
C ARG A 163 20.98 -16.39 3.70
N PRO A 164 20.24 -17.49 3.84
CA PRO A 164 20.85 -18.82 3.73
C PRO A 164 21.52 -18.93 2.35
N GLN A 165 22.79 -19.36 2.32
CA GLN A 165 23.51 -19.62 1.08
C GLN A 165 22.97 -20.85 0.36
#